data_AF-A0A246NGI8-F1
#
_entry.id   AF-A0A246NGI8-F1
#
_cell.length_a   1.000
_cell.length_b   1.000
_cell.length_c   1.000
_cell.angle_alpha   90.00
_cell.angle_beta   90.00
_cell.angle_gamma   90.00
#
_symmetry.space_group_name_H-M   'P 1'
#
loop_
_entity.id
_entity.type
_entity.pdbx_description
1 polymer ?
#
loop_
_entity_poly.entity_id
_entity_poly.type
_entity_poly.pdbx_seq_one_letter_code
_entity_poly.pdbx_strand_id
1 'polypeptide(L)'
;MTPEMKKLRAEVALDREALEEFDALLALHAQENERLPWETADLARDYISAHNDLVNLRAMQLWQAFMEAHGRQLIQTLSLLKITLGRQASDGTGTVHAVNDPETVLKNFITRHITDPALMRDALPEEDAVFRLAGIFPVRGAHDDFRKSPSPAARHRMLVRREMAQKEQAQ
;
A
#
# COMPACT_ATOMS: atom_id res chain seq x y z
N MET A 1 67.57 7.58 -9.42
CA MET A 1 66.15 7.82 -9.80
C MET A 1 66.13 8.19 -11.28
N THR A 2 65.52 7.38 -12.14
CA THR A 2 65.52 7.64 -13.60
C THR A 2 64.46 8.69 -13.96
N PRO A 3 64.56 9.34 -15.14
CA PRO A 3 63.55 10.29 -15.63
C PRO A 3 62.13 9.68 -15.70
N GLU A 4 62.03 8.43 -16.13
CA GLU A 4 60.77 7.67 -16.19
C GLU A 4 60.17 7.47 -14.80
N MET A 5 60.98 7.13 -13.79
CA MET A 5 60.53 7.02 -12.40
C MET A 5 60.05 8.35 -11.81
N LYS A 6 60.63 9.49 -12.22
CA LYS A 6 60.17 10.82 -11.79
C LYS A 6 58.81 11.15 -12.40
N LYS A 7 58.62 10.84 -13.69
CA LYS A 7 57.33 11.03 -14.38
C LYS A 7 56.24 10.17 -13.75
N LEU A 8 56.52 8.88 -13.53
CA LEU A 8 55.58 7.96 -12.87
C LEU A 8 55.22 8.42 -11.46
N ARG A 9 56.17 8.94 -10.68
CA ARG A 9 55.89 9.45 -9.33
C ARG A 9 54.98 10.68 -9.35
N ALA A 10 55.14 11.57 -10.33
CA ALA A 10 54.29 12.74 -10.49
C ALA A 10 52.87 12.35 -10.92
N GLU A 11 52.74 11.39 -11.83
CA GLU A 11 51.45 10.84 -12.28
C GLU A 11 50.71 10.15 -11.11
N VAL A 12 51.40 9.29 -10.34
CA VAL A 12 50.83 8.65 -9.14
C VAL A 12 50.42 9.65 -8.07
N ALA A 13 51.12 10.78 -7.93
CA ALA A 13 50.72 11.84 -6.99
C ALA A 13 49.42 12.53 -7.44
N LEU A 14 49.31 12.80 -8.74
CA LEU A 14 48.14 13.44 -9.34
C LEU A 14 46.91 12.51 -9.31
N ASP A 15 47.10 11.21 -9.56
CA ASP A 15 46.04 10.21 -9.42
C ASP A 15 45.53 10.09 -7.97
N ARG A 16 46.41 10.27 -6.98
CA ARG A 16 46.02 10.28 -5.56
C ARG A 16 45.21 11.51 -5.19
N GLU A 17 45.63 12.69 -5.63
CA GLU A 17 44.88 13.94 -5.42
C GLU A 17 43.50 13.85 -6.09
N ALA A 18 43.41 13.28 -7.30
CA ALA A 18 42.13 13.06 -7.97
C ALA A 18 41.22 12.06 -7.22
N LEU A 19 41.78 10.98 -6.66
CA LEU A 19 41.02 10.05 -5.81
C LEU A 19 40.48 10.72 -4.55
N GLU A 20 41.30 11.54 -3.88
CA GLU A 20 40.88 12.30 -2.70
C GLU A 20 39.73 13.27 -3.03
N GLU A 21 39.78 13.92 -4.19
CA GLU A 21 38.71 14.80 -4.66
C GLU A 21 37.42 14.02 -5.00
N PHE A 22 37.54 12.84 -5.62
CA PHE A 22 36.39 11.96 -5.85
C PHE A 22 35.75 11.47 -4.55
N ASP A 23 36.55 11.09 -3.56
CA ASP A 23 36.05 10.67 -2.24
C ASP A 23 35.33 11.82 -1.53
N ALA A 24 35.85 13.05 -1.65
CA ALA A 24 35.19 14.25 -1.11
C ALA A 24 33.85 14.53 -1.81
N LEU A 25 33.78 14.38 -3.14
CA LEU A 25 32.53 14.53 -3.91
C LEU A 25 31.51 13.44 -3.54
N LEU A 26 31.95 12.19 -3.35
CA LEU A 26 31.08 11.10 -2.90
C LEU A 26 30.52 11.36 -1.50
N ALA A 27 31.34 11.89 -0.59
CA ALA A 27 30.91 12.25 0.76
C ALA A 27 29.88 13.38 0.76
N LEU A 28 30.10 14.43 -0.07
CA LEU A 28 29.15 15.53 -0.24
C LEU A 28 27.81 15.02 -0.81
N HIS A 29 27.88 14.20 -1.86
CA HIS A 29 26.68 13.63 -2.48
C HIS A 29 25.90 12.71 -1.53
N ALA A 30 26.60 11.91 -0.73
CA ALA A 30 25.98 11.08 0.30
C ALA A 30 25.29 11.93 1.38
N GLN A 31 25.86 13.08 1.73
CA GLN A 31 25.27 14.02 2.68
C GLN A 31 24.01 14.71 2.13
N GLU A 32 24.03 15.11 0.86
CA GLU A 32 22.87 15.70 0.18
C GLU A 32 21.71 14.70 0.07
N ASN A 33 22.02 13.45 -0.26
CA ASN A 33 21.04 12.38 -0.45
C ASN A 33 20.65 11.63 0.83
N GLU A 34 21.28 11.94 1.97
CA GLU A 34 20.99 11.30 3.26
C GLU A 34 19.49 11.37 3.61
N ARG A 35 18.85 12.44 3.12
CA ARG A 35 17.44 12.78 3.29
C ARG A 35 16.53 12.40 2.12
N LEU A 36 16.99 11.68 1.11
CA LEU A 36 16.05 11.20 0.08
C LEU A 36 15.24 9.97 0.54
N PRO A 37 15.84 8.96 1.20
CA PRO A 37 15.11 7.76 1.58
C PRO A 37 13.93 8.00 2.53
N TRP A 38 14.08 8.90 3.50
CA TRP A 38 13.02 9.20 4.49
C TRP A 38 11.85 10.03 3.92
N GLU A 39 12.11 11.01 3.05
CA GLU A 39 11.12 11.92 2.44
C GLU A 39 10.33 11.14 1.41
N THR A 40 11.02 10.33 0.61
CA THR A 40 10.37 9.43 -0.35
C THR A 40 9.51 8.40 0.38
N ALA A 41 10.01 7.81 1.48
CA ALA A 41 9.23 6.85 2.26
C ALA A 41 8.02 7.48 2.97
N ASP A 42 8.16 8.68 3.52
CA ASP A 42 7.06 9.39 4.19
C ASP A 42 5.99 9.82 3.18
N LEU A 43 6.39 10.37 2.02
CA LEU A 43 5.47 10.66 0.91
C LEU A 43 4.79 9.40 0.38
N ALA A 44 5.53 8.29 0.26
CA ALA A 44 4.96 7.01 -0.18
C ALA A 44 3.93 6.47 0.82
N ARG A 45 4.20 6.59 2.13
CA ARG A 45 3.24 6.23 3.18
C ARG A 45 1.97 7.06 3.05
N ASP A 46 2.11 8.37 2.94
CA ASP A 46 0.98 9.30 2.90
C ASP A 46 0.14 9.06 1.63
N TYR A 47 0.79 8.81 0.49
CA TYR A 47 0.12 8.38 -0.75
C TYR A 47 -0.63 7.04 -0.58
N ILE A 48 -0.01 6.01 -0.01
CA ILE A 48 -0.65 4.70 0.22
C ILE A 48 -1.88 4.87 1.11
N SER A 49 -1.78 5.67 2.18
CA SER A 49 -2.90 5.94 3.08
C SER A 49 -4.04 6.63 2.34
N ALA A 50 -3.75 7.73 1.64
CA ALA A 50 -4.76 8.49 0.91
C ALA A 50 -5.42 7.67 -0.21
N HIS A 51 -4.64 6.81 -0.88
CA HIS A 51 -5.17 5.89 -1.90
C HIS A 51 -6.13 4.87 -1.28
N ASN A 52 -5.75 4.22 -0.18
CA ASN A 52 -6.62 3.28 0.52
C ASN A 52 -7.92 3.94 1.00
N ASP A 53 -7.82 5.17 1.53
CA ASP A 53 -8.98 5.94 1.97
C ASP A 53 -9.91 6.26 0.79
N LEU A 54 -9.37 6.69 -0.35
CA LEU A 54 -10.13 6.94 -1.57
C LEU A 54 -10.86 5.68 -2.06
N VAL A 55 -10.17 4.56 -2.14
CA VAL A 55 -10.74 3.28 -2.59
C VAL A 55 -11.86 2.84 -1.66
N ASN A 56 -11.65 2.91 -0.35
CA ASN A 56 -12.65 2.54 0.65
C ASN A 56 -13.89 3.44 0.56
N LEU A 57 -13.69 4.76 0.52
CA LEU A 57 -14.79 5.73 0.38
C LEU A 57 -15.59 5.48 -0.89
N ARG A 58 -14.91 5.24 -2.02
CA ARG A 58 -15.59 4.99 -3.29
C ARG A 58 -16.36 3.68 -3.27
N ALA A 59 -15.79 2.61 -2.72
CA ALA A 59 -16.48 1.33 -2.57
C ALA A 59 -17.75 1.46 -1.72
N MET A 60 -17.68 2.20 -0.61
CA MET A 60 -18.84 2.49 0.23
C MET A 60 -19.90 3.31 -0.50
N GLN A 61 -19.50 4.31 -1.29
CA GLN A 61 -20.44 5.11 -2.09
C GLN A 61 -21.17 4.25 -3.14
N LEU A 62 -20.45 3.35 -3.83
CA LEU A 62 -21.06 2.45 -4.79
C LEU A 62 -22.08 1.52 -4.11
N TRP A 63 -21.73 0.97 -2.94
CA TRP A 63 -22.65 0.18 -2.15
C TRP A 63 -23.90 0.97 -1.73
N GLN A 64 -23.73 2.20 -1.24
CA GLN A 64 -24.83 3.06 -0.83
C GLN A 64 -25.76 3.38 -2.00
N ALA A 65 -25.21 3.78 -3.15
CA ALA A 65 -25.98 4.07 -4.35
C ALA A 65 -26.78 2.84 -4.83
N PHE A 66 -26.16 1.66 -4.80
CA PHE A 66 -26.84 0.40 -5.12
C PHE A 66 -27.99 0.11 -4.15
N MET A 67 -27.76 0.26 -2.84
CA MET A 67 -28.79 0.00 -1.83
C MET A 67 -29.91 1.04 -1.85
N GLU A 68 -29.63 2.28 -2.24
CA GLU A 68 -30.65 3.30 -2.43
C GLU A 68 -31.55 2.97 -3.61
N ALA A 69 -30.97 2.56 -4.75
CA ALA A 69 -31.71 2.22 -5.96
C ALA A 69 -32.46 0.87 -5.86
N HIS A 70 -31.84 -0.15 -5.27
CA HIS A 70 -32.29 -1.55 -5.35
C HIS A 70 -32.45 -2.23 -3.99
N GLY A 71 -31.99 -1.63 -2.89
CA GLY A 71 -31.92 -2.28 -1.58
C GLY A 71 -33.27 -2.73 -1.04
N ARG A 72 -34.34 -1.95 -1.28
CA ARG A 72 -35.70 -2.35 -0.88
C ARG A 72 -36.13 -3.64 -1.57
N GLN A 73 -35.96 -3.71 -2.89
CA GLN A 73 -36.33 -4.89 -3.68
C GLN A 73 -35.48 -6.09 -3.25
N LEU A 74 -34.17 -5.90 -3.10
CA LEU A 74 -33.26 -6.94 -2.61
C LEU A 74 -33.70 -7.50 -1.26
N ILE A 75 -33.96 -6.64 -0.27
CA ILE A 75 -34.37 -7.05 1.09
C ILE A 75 -35.71 -7.79 1.04
N GLN A 76 -36.68 -7.32 0.25
CA GLN A 76 -37.97 -7.99 0.10
C GLN A 76 -37.82 -9.39 -0.50
N THR A 77 -37.03 -9.52 -1.57
CA THR A 77 -36.76 -10.81 -2.20
C THR A 77 -36.05 -11.78 -1.25
N LEU A 78 -35.02 -11.31 -0.54
CA LEU A 78 -34.32 -12.13 0.46
C LEU A 78 -35.24 -12.55 1.61
N SER A 79 -36.14 -11.65 2.05
CA SER A 79 -37.12 -11.96 3.09
C SER A 79 -38.13 -13.02 2.63
N LEU A 80 -38.58 -12.95 1.36
CA LEU A 80 -39.43 -13.98 0.77
C LEU A 80 -38.70 -15.32 0.68
N LEU A 81 -37.45 -15.32 0.19
CA LEU A 81 -36.61 -16.51 0.09
C LEU A 81 -36.37 -17.16 1.45
N LYS A 82 -36.14 -16.37 2.51
CA LYS A 82 -36.01 -16.87 3.89
C LYS A 82 -37.20 -17.76 4.26
N ILE A 83 -38.41 -17.28 3.98
CA ILE A 83 -39.65 -17.99 4.33
C ILE A 83 -39.84 -19.22 3.44
N THR A 84 -39.69 -19.07 2.13
CA THR A 84 -39.97 -20.17 1.19
C THR A 84 -38.95 -21.30 1.33
N LEU A 85 -37.66 -20.97 1.39
CA LEU A 85 -36.60 -21.96 1.55
C LEU A 85 -36.61 -22.58 2.95
N GLY A 86 -36.87 -21.78 4.00
CA GLY A 86 -37.00 -22.29 5.36
C GLY A 86 -38.16 -23.27 5.51
N ARG A 87 -39.32 -22.98 4.91
CA ARG A 87 -40.46 -23.92 4.88
C ARG A 87 -40.10 -25.22 4.18
N GLN A 88 -39.43 -25.14 3.03
CA GLN A 88 -38.99 -26.33 2.29
C GLN A 88 -37.98 -27.17 3.07
N ALA A 89 -37.03 -26.52 3.76
CA ALA A 89 -35.99 -27.21 4.51
C ALA A 89 -36.50 -27.87 5.81
N SER A 90 -37.61 -27.38 6.36
CA SER A 90 -38.27 -27.96 7.54
C SER A 90 -39.38 -28.95 7.20
N ASP A 91 -39.73 -29.11 5.92
CA ASP A 91 -40.83 -29.98 5.50
C ASP A 91 -40.48 -31.46 5.76
N GLY A 92 -41.37 -32.17 6.45
CA GLY A 92 -41.18 -33.58 6.83
C GLY A 92 -40.13 -33.87 7.91
N THR A 93 -39.15 -32.99 8.13
CA THR A 93 -38.04 -33.21 9.09
C THR A 93 -38.07 -32.32 10.34
N GLY A 94 -38.94 -31.30 10.37
CA GLY A 94 -38.96 -30.29 11.44
C GLY A 94 -37.78 -29.32 11.36
N THR A 95 -37.75 -28.34 12.25
CA THR A 95 -36.71 -27.29 12.28
C THR A 95 -35.64 -27.59 13.32
N VAL A 96 -34.39 -27.62 12.90
CA VAL A 96 -33.18 -27.78 13.70
C VAL A 96 -32.34 -26.51 13.54
N HIS A 97 -32.09 -25.85 14.66
CA HIS A 97 -31.26 -24.65 14.71
C HIS A 97 -29.87 -24.93 14.14
N ALA A 98 -29.34 -23.97 13.35
CA ALA A 98 -28.04 -23.99 12.69
C ALA A 98 -27.87 -25.05 11.59
N VAL A 99 -28.93 -25.79 11.25
CA VAL A 99 -28.88 -26.83 10.20
C VAL A 99 -29.86 -26.48 9.08
N ASN A 100 -31.14 -26.41 9.38
CA ASN A 100 -32.20 -26.15 8.40
C ASN A 100 -33.17 -25.05 8.85
N ASP A 101 -32.83 -24.28 9.88
CA ASP A 101 -33.60 -23.11 10.25
C ASP A 101 -33.56 -22.03 9.14
N PRO A 102 -34.61 -21.19 9.02
CA PRO A 102 -34.71 -20.21 7.94
C PRO A 102 -33.53 -19.24 7.84
N GLU A 103 -32.86 -18.91 8.95
CA GLU A 103 -31.70 -18.00 8.92
C GLU A 103 -30.47 -18.70 8.32
N THR A 104 -30.19 -19.92 8.75
CA THR A 104 -29.09 -20.73 8.20
C THR A 104 -29.28 -20.98 6.70
N VAL A 105 -30.50 -21.35 6.29
CA VAL A 105 -30.79 -21.61 4.88
C VAL A 105 -30.62 -20.35 4.03
N LEU A 106 -31.06 -19.18 4.53
CA LEU A 106 -30.85 -17.90 3.85
C LEU A 106 -29.35 -17.55 3.76
N LYS A 107 -28.60 -17.72 4.84
CA LYS A 107 -27.14 -17.48 4.84
C LYS A 107 -26.44 -18.36 3.80
N ASN A 108 -26.74 -19.65 3.77
CA ASN A 108 -26.17 -20.58 2.77
C ASN A 108 -26.53 -20.18 1.34
N PHE A 109 -27.77 -19.73 1.12
CA PHE A 109 -28.19 -19.22 -0.18
C PHE A 109 -27.39 -17.97 -0.59
N ILE A 110 -27.27 -16.98 0.30
CA ILE A 110 -26.49 -15.75 0.04
C ILE A 110 -25.02 -16.10 -0.22
N THR A 111 -24.42 -16.98 0.57
CA THR A 111 -23.04 -17.41 0.37
C THR A 111 -22.85 -18.00 -1.03
N ARG A 112 -23.68 -18.99 -1.40
CA ARG A 112 -23.55 -19.69 -2.68
C ARG A 112 -23.78 -18.79 -3.90
N HIS A 113 -24.71 -17.84 -3.80
CA HIS A 113 -25.18 -17.07 -4.96
C HIS A 113 -24.64 -15.64 -5.03
N ILE A 114 -24.10 -15.10 -3.95
CA ILE A 114 -23.59 -13.72 -3.88
C ILE A 114 -22.13 -13.72 -3.43
N THR A 115 -21.83 -14.30 -2.26
CA THR A 115 -20.48 -14.22 -1.68
C THR A 115 -19.45 -15.01 -2.49
N ASP A 116 -19.71 -16.29 -2.78
CA ASP A 116 -18.77 -17.14 -3.52
C ASP A 116 -18.46 -16.57 -4.91
N PRO A 117 -19.47 -16.14 -5.71
CA PRO A 117 -19.19 -15.47 -6.98
C PRO A 117 -18.40 -14.16 -6.83
N ALA A 118 -18.65 -13.37 -5.77
CA ALA A 118 -17.92 -12.14 -5.52
C ALA A 118 -16.45 -12.37 -5.15
N LEU A 119 -16.15 -13.49 -4.47
CA LEU A 119 -14.77 -13.89 -4.13
C LEU A 119 -14.00 -14.47 -5.32
N MET A 120 -14.71 -15.09 -6.27
CA MET A 120 -14.11 -15.72 -7.45
C MET A 120 -13.85 -14.74 -8.61
N ARG A 121 -14.50 -13.58 -8.59
CA ARG A 121 -14.36 -12.56 -9.64
C ARG A 121 -13.39 -11.47 -9.20
N ASP A 122 -12.54 -11.04 -10.12
CA ASP A 122 -11.72 -9.87 -9.89
C ASP A 122 -12.61 -8.64 -9.69
N ALA A 123 -12.33 -7.87 -8.65
CA ALA A 123 -13.03 -6.63 -8.38
C ALA A 123 -12.57 -5.55 -9.37
N LEU A 124 -12.88 -5.68 -10.66
CA LEU A 124 -12.47 -4.72 -11.70
C LEU A 124 -13.68 -3.86 -12.13
N PRO A 125 -13.94 -2.73 -11.45
CA PRO A 125 -14.94 -1.77 -11.88
C PRO A 125 -14.37 -0.93 -13.02
N GLU A 126 -14.08 -1.55 -14.17
CA GLU A 126 -13.55 -0.86 -15.37
C GLU A 126 -14.44 0.29 -15.83
N GLU A 127 -15.73 0.21 -15.49
CA GLU A 127 -16.74 1.23 -15.77
C GLU A 127 -16.64 2.45 -14.83
N ASP A 128 -16.03 2.33 -13.65
CA ASP A 128 -15.92 3.43 -12.69
C ASP A 128 -14.71 4.32 -13.01
N ALA A 129 -14.97 5.62 -13.19
CA ALA A 129 -13.95 6.58 -13.57
C ALA A 129 -12.84 6.77 -12.51
N VAL A 130 -13.16 6.63 -11.22
CA VAL A 130 -12.17 6.78 -10.14
C VAL A 130 -11.19 5.61 -10.20
N PHE A 131 -11.69 4.39 -10.29
CA PHE A 131 -10.84 3.20 -10.35
C PHE A 131 -10.08 3.08 -11.67
N ARG A 132 -10.64 3.58 -12.77
CA ARG A 132 -9.92 3.69 -14.06
C ARG A 132 -8.69 4.61 -13.98
N LEU A 133 -8.77 5.69 -13.21
CA LEU A 133 -7.69 6.68 -13.09
C LEU A 133 -6.70 6.33 -11.98
N ALA A 134 -7.19 5.99 -10.78
CA ALA A 134 -6.37 5.78 -9.59
C ALA A 134 -5.92 4.32 -9.40
N GLY A 135 -6.56 3.38 -10.09
CA GLY A 135 -6.42 1.96 -9.82
C GLY A 135 -7.03 1.56 -8.47
N ILE A 136 -6.99 0.25 -8.21
CA ILE A 136 -7.57 -0.37 -7.01
C ILE A 136 -6.52 -0.53 -5.91
N PHE A 137 -5.26 -0.61 -6.33
CA PHE A 137 -4.12 -0.73 -5.46
C PHE A 137 -3.17 0.45 -5.68
N PRO A 138 -2.49 0.91 -4.63
CA PRO A 138 -1.41 1.86 -4.77
C PRO A 138 -0.35 1.34 -5.76
N VAL A 139 0.32 2.24 -6.46
CA VAL A 139 1.41 1.88 -7.36
C VAL A 139 2.49 1.10 -6.59
N ARG A 140 2.93 -0.04 -7.13
CA ARG A 140 3.89 -0.95 -6.48
C ARG A 140 5.15 -0.25 -5.96
N GLY A 141 5.66 0.71 -6.72
CA GLY A 141 6.84 1.50 -6.35
C GLY A 141 6.71 2.21 -5.00
N ALA A 142 5.52 2.69 -4.64
CA ALA A 142 5.28 3.33 -3.35
C ALA A 142 5.52 2.37 -2.17
N HIS A 143 5.16 1.09 -2.32
CA HIS A 143 5.46 0.10 -1.28
C HIS A 143 6.96 -0.19 -1.16
N ASP A 144 7.68 -0.20 -2.28
CA ASP A 144 9.13 -0.39 -2.27
C ASP A 144 9.84 0.80 -1.63
N ASP A 145 9.39 2.02 -1.88
CA ASP A 145 9.94 3.23 -1.26
C ASP A 145 9.59 3.33 0.22
N PHE A 146 8.36 2.98 0.61
CA PHE A 146 7.98 2.89 2.02
C PHE A 146 8.84 1.87 2.79
N ARG A 147 9.15 0.71 2.19
CA ARG A 147 9.99 -0.33 2.83
C ARG A 147 11.44 0.10 3.02
N LYS A 148 11.94 1.01 2.19
CA LYS A 148 13.29 1.59 2.33
C LYS A 148 13.38 2.62 3.46
N SER A 149 12.26 2.89 4.15
CA SER A 149 12.23 3.79 5.30
C SER A 149 13.25 3.37 6.36
N PRO A 150 14.18 4.26 6.75
CA PRO A 150 15.06 4.00 7.88
C PRO A 150 14.25 3.96 9.19
N SER A 151 14.70 3.12 10.13
CA SER A 151 14.04 2.99 11.44
C SER A 151 14.01 4.32 12.20
N PRO A 152 13.06 4.54 13.12
CA PRO A 152 13.01 5.76 13.94
C PRO A 152 14.33 6.04 14.67
N ALA A 153 15.02 4.99 15.13
CA ALA A 153 16.33 5.12 15.77
C ALA A 153 17.43 5.55 14.78
N ALA A 154 17.42 5.03 13.56
CA ALA A 154 18.35 5.45 12.51
C ALA A 154 18.12 6.92 12.14
N ARG A 155 16.85 7.33 11.98
CA ARG A 155 16.45 8.72 11.75
C ARG A 155 16.95 9.65 12.86
N HIS A 156 16.73 9.26 14.12
CA HIS A 156 17.19 10.06 15.27
C HIS A 156 18.71 10.22 15.30
N ARG A 157 19.47 9.13 15.09
CA ARG A 157 20.95 9.18 15.07
C ARG A 157 21.47 10.11 13.97
N MET A 158 20.86 10.09 12.79
CA MET A 158 21.24 10.97 11.68
C MET A 158 20.96 12.44 12.00
N LEU A 159 19.77 12.75 12.55
CA LEU A 159 19.43 14.12 12.97
C LEU A 159 20.42 14.67 14.00
N VAL A 160 20.76 13.87 15.02
CA VAL A 160 21.74 14.25 16.05
C VAL A 160 23.13 14.49 15.45
N ARG A 161 23.60 13.62 14.55
CA ARG A 161 24.90 13.81 13.86
C ARG A 161 24.94 15.12 13.08
N ARG A 162 23.85 15.45 12.39
CA ARG A 162 23.76 16.70 11.61
C ARG A 162 23.73 17.93 12.51
N GLU A 163 22.99 17.89 13.61
CA GLU A 163 22.98 18.98 14.58
C GLU A 163 24.37 19.22 15.19
N MET A 164 25.15 18.16 15.44
CA MET A 164 26.53 18.30 15.89
C MET A 164 27.44 18.88 14.80
N ALA A 165 27.37 18.37 13.57
CA ALA A 165 28.17 18.88 12.45
C ALA A 165 27.88 20.37 12.14
N GLN A 166 26.62 20.80 12.24
CA GLN A 166 26.23 22.20 12.07
C GLN A 166 26.76 23.10 13.19
N LYS A 167 26.83 22.60 14.43
CA LYS A 167 27.41 23.33 15.56
C LYS A 167 28.93 23.46 15.44
N GLU A 168 29.60 22.43 14.93
CA GLU A 168 31.06 22.44 14.69
C GLU A 168 31.46 23.37 13.54
N GLN A 169 30.64 23.51 12.50
CA GLN A 169 30.89 24.46 11.40
C GLN A 169 30.58 25.93 11.75
N ALA A 170 29.87 26.18 12.85
CA ALA A 170 29.49 27.52 13.31
C ALA A 170 30.43 28.11 14.39
N GLN A 171 31.45 27.35 14.79
CA GLN A 171 32.51 27.76 15.72
C GLN A 171 33.82 28.03 14.97
#